data_AF-A0A7M3MTU9-F1
#
_entry.id   AF-A0A7M3MTU9-F1
#
_cell.length_a   1.000
_cell.length_b   1.000
_cell.length_c   1.000
_cell.angle_alpha   90.00
_cell.angle_beta   90.00
_cell.angle_gamma   90.00
#
_symmetry.space_group_name_H-M   'P 1'
#
loop_
_entity.id
_entity.type
_entity.pdbx_description
1 polymer ?
#
loop_
_entity_poly.entity_id
_entity_poly.type
_entity_poly.pdbx_seq_one_letter_code
_entity_poly.pdbx_strand_id
1 'polypeptide(L)'
;MAEALHGPARTAHRLTEPTASGLRWSSRCASLPAEPATSVRHGHHPDRRLPSAAAPSSPTTGAVVNLALPAALFAGCLIAVQSAIIGAAGERLHPLVASTWVHVGGLALGVLILSVSPRLGFQVAVVREVPWVLLGGVAGLLLVTGIAVAVAGLGLASTLAVVTGVQLLVGFTLEASGILGRTIPLDPVRLIGAALLVAGAYLVVSRGAAAT
;
A
#
# COMPACT_ATOMS: atom_id res chain seq x y z
N MET A 1 -14.38 -33.53 54.81
CA MET A 1 -13.86 -32.23 55.26
C MET A 1 -14.37 -31.21 54.23
N ALA A 2 -15.55 -30.57 54.38
CA ALA A 2 -15.92 -29.50 55.34
C ALA A 2 -14.88 -28.36 55.28
N GLU A 3 -15.13 -27.11 54.90
CA GLU A 3 -16.20 -26.10 55.20
C GLU A 3 -16.17 -25.03 54.07
N ALA A 4 -17.29 -24.59 53.46
CA ALA A 4 -18.16 -23.44 53.82
C ALA A 4 -17.40 -22.16 54.25
N LEU A 5 -17.62 -20.96 53.66
CA LEU A 5 -18.63 -19.95 54.05
C LEU A 5 -18.62 -18.78 53.02
N HIS A 6 -19.72 -18.49 52.31
CA HIS A 6 -20.68 -17.36 52.49
C HIS A 6 -20.39 -16.04 51.71
N GLY A 7 -21.42 -15.56 50.99
CA GLY A 7 -21.45 -14.46 49.99
C GLY A 7 -21.50 -13.02 50.55
N PRO A 8 -22.17 -12.01 49.92
CA PRO A 8 -23.45 -12.10 49.20
C PRO A 8 -23.59 -11.25 47.90
N ALA A 9 -24.81 -11.35 47.35
CA ALA A 9 -25.40 -10.70 46.17
C ALA A 9 -25.44 -9.16 46.14
N ARG A 10 -25.49 -8.60 44.92
CA ARG A 10 -26.09 -7.30 44.47
C ARG A 10 -25.52 -6.95 43.09
N THR A 11 -26.20 -6.47 42.06
CA THR A 11 -27.58 -6.04 41.82
C THR A 11 -27.74 -5.95 40.30
N ALA A 12 -28.85 -6.42 39.75
CA ALA A 12 -29.21 -6.17 38.36
C ALA A 12 -29.66 -4.71 38.21
N HIS A 13 -29.01 -3.95 37.33
CA HIS A 13 -29.53 -2.69 36.81
C HIS A 13 -29.86 -2.87 35.33
N ARG A 14 -31.10 -3.30 35.07
CA ARG A 14 -31.88 -2.74 33.95
C ARG A 14 -32.25 -1.31 34.33
N LEU A 15 -32.32 -0.45 33.32
CA LEU A 15 -32.99 0.85 33.18
C LEU A 15 -32.07 1.63 32.23
N THR A 16 -32.44 2.22 31.10
CA THR A 16 -33.71 2.42 30.36
C THR A 16 -33.24 3.14 29.08
N GLU A 17 -33.90 2.88 27.96
CA GLU A 17 -33.68 3.58 26.68
C GLU A 17 -33.79 5.10 26.82
N PRO A 18 -32.92 5.90 26.17
CA PRO A 18 -33.22 7.30 25.92
C PRO A 18 -34.07 7.39 24.64
N THR A 19 -35.35 7.63 24.87
CA THR A 19 -36.37 8.10 23.93
C THR A 19 -35.88 9.23 23.02
N ALA A 20 -36.20 9.08 21.75
CA ALA A 20 -36.21 10.15 20.76
C ALA A 20 -37.15 11.28 21.22
N SER A 21 -36.59 12.45 21.52
CA SER A 21 -37.33 13.70 21.68
C SER A 21 -36.72 14.75 20.78
N GLY A 22 -37.50 15.20 19.80
CA GLY A 22 -37.06 16.12 18.77
C GLY A 22 -36.56 17.46 19.31
N LEU A 23 -35.50 17.96 18.66
CA LEU A 23 -35.25 19.39 18.61
C LEU A 23 -35.51 19.88 17.19
N ARG A 24 -36.69 20.50 17.06
CA ARG A 24 -37.07 21.41 16.00
C ARG A 24 -36.04 22.54 15.95
N TRP A 25 -35.24 22.61 14.89
CA TRP A 25 -34.43 23.79 14.61
C TRP A 25 -35.33 24.84 13.96
N SER A 26 -36.04 25.60 14.79
CA SER A 26 -36.84 26.73 14.38
C SER A 26 -35.94 27.89 13.98
N SER A 27 -36.15 28.33 12.74
CA SER A 27 -35.78 29.62 12.17
C SER A 27 -35.74 30.77 13.19
N ARG A 28 -34.54 31.28 13.47
CA ARG A 28 -34.35 32.66 13.90
C ARG A 28 -33.32 33.30 12.98
N CYS A 29 -33.84 33.97 11.95
CA CYS A 29 -33.18 35.11 11.33
C CYS A 29 -32.88 36.12 12.44
N ALA A 30 -31.60 36.23 12.79
CA ALA A 30 -31.14 37.34 13.60
C ALA A 30 -31.28 38.62 12.76
N SER A 31 -32.20 39.48 13.18
CA SER A 31 -32.37 40.85 12.71
C SER A 31 -31.08 41.64 12.97
N LEU A 32 -30.35 41.95 11.90
CA LEU A 32 -29.26 42.92 11.94
C LEU A 32 -29.84 44.34 12.10
N PRO A 33 -29.27 45.20 12.96
CA PRO A 33 -29.69 46.58 13.08
C PRO A 33 -29.28 47.38 11.82
N ALA A 34 -30.20 48.25 11.39
CA ALA A 34 -30.01 49.15 10.25
C ALA A 34 -28.92 50.19 10.54
N GLU A 35 -27.85 50.21 9.73
CA GLU A 35 -26.86 51.29 9.73
C GLU A 35 -27.37 52.50 8.94
N PRO A 36 -27.08 53.74 9.39
CA PRO A 36 -27.42 54.95 8.66
C PRO A 36 -26.49 55.16 7.46
N ALA A 37 -27.10 55.43 6.30
CA ALA A 37 -26.42 55.69 5.04
C ALA A 37 -25.54 56.95 5.10
N THR A 38 -24.23 56.78 5.27
CA THR A 38 -23.24 57.83 5.00
C THR A 38 -22.82 57.77 3.53
N SER A 39 -23.27 58.78 2.79
CA SER A 39 -22.84 59.12 1.44
C SER A 39 -21.32 59.34 1.39
N VAL A 40 -20.60 58.39 0.79
CA VAL A 40 -19.16 58.53 0.47
C VAL A 40 -19.04 58.82 -1.02
N ARG A 41 -18.53 60.01 -1.34
CA ARG A 41 -18.26 60.49 -2.69
C ARG A 41 -17.33 59.53 -3.46
N HIS A 42 -17.68 59.28 -4.72
CA HIS A 42 -16.84 58.56 -5.68
C HIS A 42 -15.50 59.27 -5.89
N GLY A 43 -14.43 58.68 -5.33
CA GLY A 43 -13.06 58.90 -5.77
C GLY A 43 -12.70 57.88 -6.86
N HIS A 44 -12.25 58.37 -8.00
CA HIS A 44 -11.76 57.56 -9.12
C HIS A 44 -10.37 56.99 -8.73
N HIS A 45 -10.33 55.75 -8.25
CA HIS A 45 -9.07 55.05 -7.95
C HIS A 45 -8.51 54.42 -9.24
N PRO A 46 -7.26 54.70 -9.65
CA PRO A 46 -6.65 54.04 -10.79
C PRO A 46 -6.42 52.56 -10.49
N ASP A 47 -6.79 51.70 -11.45
CA ASP A 47 -6.64 50.24 -11.42
C ASP A 47 -5.20 49.81 -11.10
N ARG A 48 -4.89 49.57 -9.82
CA ARG A 48 -3.74 48.76 -9.43
C ARG A 48 -4.06 47.31 -9.76
N ARG A 49 -3.67 46.88 -10.96
CA ARG A 49 -3.58 45.45 -11.30
C ARG A 49 -2.64 44.79 -10.30
N LEU A 50 -3.19 44.04 -9.36
CA LEU A 50 -2.41 43.18 -8.47
C LEU A 50 -1.64 42.19 -9.37
N PRO A 51 -0.34 41.96 -9.15
CA PRO A 51 0.40 40.92 -9.84
C PRO A 51 -0.34 39.60 -9.63
N SER A 52 -0.81 38.99 -10.72
CA SER A 52 -1.37 37.64 -10.69
C SER A 52 -0.33 36.73 -10.07
N ALA A 53 -0.61 36.19 -8.87
CA ALA A 53 0.24 35.20 -8.25
C ALA A 53 0.37 34.03 -9.23
N ALA A 54 1.57 33.83 -9.76
CA ALA A 54 1.86 32.73 -10.66
C ALA A 54 1.41 31.42 -9.99
N ALA A 55 0.45 30.73 -10.62
CA ALA A 55 0.00 29.44 -10.16
C ALA A 55 1.20 28.48 -10.05
N PRO A 56 1.32 27.68 -8.99
CA PRO A 56 2.40 26.70 -8.87
C PRO A 56 2.37 25.77 -10.08
N SER A 57 3.50 25.65 -10.77
CA SER A 57 3.68 24.71 -11.88
C SER A 57 3.40 23.29 -11.37
N SER A 58 2.32 22.67 -11.85
CA SER A 58 2.05 21.26 -11.59
C SER A 58 3.22 20.43 -12.12
N PRO A 59 3.73 19.46 -11.35
CA PRO A 59 4.77 18.56 -11.83
C PRO A 59 4.29 17.90 -13.13
N THR A 60 5.10 18.00 -14.18
CA THR A 60 4.78 17.46 -15.50
C THR A 60 4.60 15.94 -15.39
N THR A 61 3.36 15.47 -15.57
CA THR A 61 2.97 14.05 -15.57
C THR A 61 3.88 13.18 -16.46
N GLY A 62 4.55 13.75 -17.47
CA GLY A 62 5.56 13.05 -18.27
C GLY A 62 6.80 12.60 -17.49
N ALA A 63 7.27 13.36 -16.49
CA ALA A 63 8.51 13.04 -15.77
C ALA A 63 8.38 11.79 -14.88
N VAL A 64 7.23 11.57 -14.25
CA VAL A 64 6.98 10.37 -13.43
C VAL A 64 6.81 9.11 -14.28
N VAL A 65 6.20 9.21 -15.46
CA VAL A 65 6.08 8.08 -16.39
C VAL A 65 7.45 7.71 -16.99
N ASN A 66 8.32 8.70 -17.23
CA ASN A 66 9.66 8.48 -17.78
C ASN A 66 10.59 7.66 -16.85
N LEU A 67 10.43 7.74 -15.52
CA LEU A 67 11.21 6.95 -14.57
C LEU A 67 10.54 5.63 -14.18
N ALA A 68 9.20 5.60 -14.14
CA ALA A 68 8.45 4.43 -13.68
C ALA A 68 8.71 3.19 -14.55
N LEU A 69 8.70 3.33 -15.88
CA LEU A 69 8.90 2.19 -16.78
C LEU A 69 10.32 1.61 -16.68
N PRO A 70 11.41 2.41 -16.76
CA PRO A 70 12.76 1.90 -16.52
C PRO A 70 12.95 1.25 -15.15
N ALA A 71 12.38 1.85 -14.09
CA ALA A 71 12.46 1.29 -12.75
C ALA A 71 11.74 -0.07 -12.65
N ALA A 72 10.57 -0.22 -13.27
CA ALA A 72 9.83 -1.48 -13.30
C ALA A 72 10.59 -2.57 -14.07
N LEU A 73 11.21 -2.22 -15.21
CA LEU A 73 12.05 -3.15 -15.98
C LEU A 73 13.27 -3.59 -15.17
N PHE A 74 13.95 -2.65 -14.52
CA PHE A 74 15.11 -2.94 -13.68
C PHE A 74 14.74 -3.82 -12.48
N ALA A 75 13.61 -3.53 -11.81
CA ALA A 75 13.09 -4.35 -10.73
C ALA A 75 12.78 -5.79 -11.21
N GLY A 76 12.21 -5.95 -12.40
CA GLY A 76 11.99 -7.27 -13.00
C GLY A 76 13.28 -8.06 -13.20
N CYS A 77 14.34 -7.41 -13.69
CA CYS A 77 15.66 -8.02 -13.80
C CYS A 77 16.21 -8.46 -12.43
N LEU A 78 16.08 -7.59 -11.42
CA LEU A 78 16.55 -7.89 -10.06
C LEU A 78 15.78 -9.06 -9.43
N ILE A 79 14.47 -9.17 -9.66
CA ILE A 79 13.65 -10.30 -9.20
C ILE A 79 14.15 -11.60 -9.82
N ALA A 80 14.45 -11.61 -11.12
CA ALA A 80 14.97 -12.79 -11.80
C ALA A 80 16.34 -13.21 -11.23
N VAL A 81 17.26 -12.25 -11.02
CA VAL A 81 18.59 -12.50 -10.43
C VAL A 81 18.47 -13.01 -8.99
N GLN A 82 17.65 -12.37 -8.15
CA GLN A 82 17.41 -12.82 -6.78
C GLN A 82 16.84 -14.24 -6.74
N SER A 83 15.89 -14.54 -7.62
CA SER A 83 15.26 -15.86 -7.73
C SER A 83 16.23 -16.94 -8.18
N ALA A 84 17.18 -16.61 -9.07
CA ALA A 84 18.25 -17.52 -9.47
C ALA A 84 19.22 -17.80 -8.32
N ILE A 85 19.63 -16.76 -7.59
CA ILE A 85 20.54 -16.88 -6.43
C ILE A 85 19.91 -17.75 -5.34
N ILE A 86 18.65 -17.49 -4.98
CA ILE A 86 17.97 -18.27 -3.93
C ILE A 86 17.72 -19.72 -4.38
N GLY A 87 17.41 -19.93 -5.66
CA GLY A 87 17.28 -21.28 -6.24
C GLY A 87 18.57 -22.09 -6.13
N ALA A 88 19.71 -21.50 -6.52
CA ALA A 88 21.02 -22.14 -6.39
C ALA A 88 21.43 -22.40 -4.93
N ALA A 89 21.02 -21.53 -4.00
CA ALA A 89 21.25 -21.73 -2.57
C ALA A 89 20.42 -22.89 -1.99
N GLY A 90 19.28 -23.22 -2.60
CA GLY A 90 18.37 -24.28 -2.15
C GLY A 90 18.97 -25.69 -2.14
N GLU A 91 20.05 -25.92 -2.89
CA GLU A 91 20.78 -27.20 -2.87
C GLU A 91 21.60 -27.40 -1.59
N ARG A 92 21.94 -26.32 -0.89
CA ARG A 92 22.88 -26.33 0.25
C ARG A 92 22.25 -25.85 1.55
N LEU A 93 21.16 -25.10 1.47
CA LEU A 93 20.53 -24.43 2.60
C LEU A 93 19.03 -24.71 2.62
N HIS A 94 18.47 -24.84 3.82
CA HIS A 94 17.02 -24.84 3.99
C HIS A 94 16.42 -23.54 3.41
N PRO A 95 15.30 -23.58 2.66
CA PRO A 95 14.69 -22.43 2.00
C PRO A 95 14.53 -21.19 2.90
N LEU A 96 14.05 -21.39 4.12
CA LEU A 96 13.86 -20.31 5.09
C LEU A 96 15.19 -19.69 5.54
N VAL A 97 16.25 -20.49 5.68
CA VAL A 97 17.59 -20.01 6.07
C VAL A 97 18.19 -19.17 4.95
N ALA A 98 18.11 -19.65 3.71
CA ALA A 98 18.59 -18.92 2.54
C ALA A 98 17.83 -17.59 2.37
N SER A 99 16.50 -17.61 2.51
CA SER A 99 15.65 -16.41 2.43
C SER A 99 16.00 -15.38 3.52
N THR A 100 16.28 -15.84 4.74
CA THR A 100 16.71 -14.98 5.85
C THR A 100 18.01 -14.26 5.51
N TRP A 101 19.01 -14.95 4.97
CA TRP A 101 20.28 -14.33 4.58
C TRP A 101 20.15 -13.34 3.42
N VAL A 102 19.29 -13.61 2.44
CA VAL A 102 18.96 -12.63 1.39
C VAL A 102 18.37 -11.34 1.98
N HIS A 103 17.46 -11.47 2.97
CA HIS A 103 16.89 -10.31 3.66
C HIS A 103 17.91 -9.56 4.52
N VAL A 104 18.85 -10.27 5.17
CA VAL A 104 19.97 -9.63 5.89
C VAL A 104 20.82 -8.79 4.94
N GLY A 105 21.17 -9.32 3.76
CA GLY A 105 21.92 -8.58 2.74
C GLY A 105 21.19 -7.33 2.26
N GLY A 106 19.88 -7.45 1.99
CA GLY A 106 19.03 -6.31 1.62
C GLY A 106 18.92 -5.26 2.72
N LEU A 107 18.74 -5.69 3.97
CA LEU A 107 18.69 -4.80 5.13
C LEU A 107 20.02 -4.05 5.32
N ALA A 108 21.16 -4.74 5.21
CA ALA A 108 22.48 -4.13 5.35
C ALA A 108 22.70 -3.05 4.28
N LEU A 109 22.36 -3.33 3.02
CA LEU A 109 22.45 -2.33 1.94
C LEU A 109 21.49 -1.15 2.18
N GLY A 110 20.26 -1.43 2.62
CA GLY A 110 19.29 -0.38 2.96
C GLY A 110 19.79 0.54 4.07
N VAL A 111 20.30 -0.03 5.17
CA VAL A 111 20.91 0.71 6.29
C VAL A 111 22.08 1.56 5.79
N LEU A 112 22.96 1.02 4.94
CA LEU A 112 24.08 1.76 4.38
C LEU A 112 23.60 2.96 3.56
N ILE A 113 22.67 2.75 2.63
CA ILE A 113 22.11 3.83 1.78
C ILE A 113 21.47 4.91 2.64
N LEU A 114 20.65 4.54 3.62
CA LEU A 114 19.98 5.51 4.50
C LEU A 114 20.98 6.27 5.39
N SER A 115 22.08 5.63 5.77
CA SER A 115 23.13 6.25 6.60
C SER A 115 23.95 7.28 5.82
N VAL A 116 24.20 7.05 4.52
CA VAL A 116 25.00 7.96 3.68
C VAL A 116 24.17 9.00 2.93
N SER A 117 22.83 8.87 2.93
CA SER A 117 21.94 9.74 2.17
C SER A 117 21.32 10.84 3.05
N PRO A 118 21.77 12.11 2.96
CA PRO A 118 21.31 13.18 3.84
C PRO A 118 19.82 13.51 3.71
N ARG A 119 19.20 13.13 2.58
CA ARG A 119 17.81 13.45 2.23
C ARG A 119 16.80 12.38 2.62
N LEU A 120 17.23 11.13 2.85
CA LEU A 120 16.30 10.01 3.09
C LEU A 120 16.05 9.81 4.59
N GLY A 121 17.13 9.64 5.38
CA GLY A 121 17.05 9.32 6.80
C GLY A 121 16.26 8.03 7.12
N PHE A 122 16.23 7.61 8.37
CA PHE A 122 15.50 6.37 8.77
C PHE A 122 14.00 6.56 9.00
N GLN A 123 13.52 7.80 9.14
CA GLN A 123 12.10 8.15 9.32
C GLN A 123 11.36 7.30 10.38
N VAL A 124 12.03 6.94 11.48
CA VAL A 124 11.51 6.01 12.50
C VAL A 124 10.17 6.46 13.09
N ALA A 125 9.97 7.77 13.27
CA ALA A 125 8.71 8.32 13.76
C ALA A 125 7.53 7.96 12.84
N VAL A 126 7.70 8.09 11.52
CA VAL A 126 6.67 7.77 10.53
C VAL A 126 6.35 6.28 10.54
N VAL A 127 7.37 5.42 10.60
CA VAL A 127 7.18 3.96 10.65
C VAL A 127 6.35 3.53 11.86
N ARG A 128 6.48 4.24 13.00
CA ARG A 128 5.65 3.97 14.19
C ARG A 128 4.18 4.31 13.99
N GLU A 129 3.85 5.26 13.10
CA GLU A 129 2.47 5.62 12.76
C GLU A 129 1.84 4.61 11.78
N VAL A 130 2.65 3.91 10.99
CA VAL A 130 2.21 2.91 10.01
C VAL A 130 2.84 1.52 10.24
N PRO A 131 2.67 0.91 11.42
CA PRO A 131 3.41 -0.31 11.81
C PRO A 131 3.13 -1.51 10.88
N TRP A 132 2.01 -1.51 10.16
CA TRP A 132 1.68 -2.53 9.17
C TRP A 132 2.69 -2.60 8.01
N VAL A 133 3.52 -1.58 7.78
CA VAL A 133 4.62 -1.64 6.79
C VAL A 133 5.58 -2.80 7.08
N LEU A 134 5.72 -3.20 8.34
CA LEU A 134 6.56 -4.33 8.75
C LEU A 134 5.99 -5.68 8.29
N LEU A 135 4.66 -5.77 8.07
CA LEU A 135 4.05 -6.96 7.47
C LEU A 135 4.54 -7.17 6.03
N GLY A 136 4.96 -6.11 5.35
CA GLY A 136 5.63 -6.21 4.06
C GLY A 136 6.95 -7.00 4.13
N GLY A 137 7.70 -6.85 5.23
CA GLY A 137 8.91 -7.65 5.48
C GLY A 137 8.61 -9.12 5.74
N VAL A 138 7.55 -9.42 6.49
CA VAL A 138 7.07 -10.80 6.72
C VAL A 138 6.63 -11.44 5.39
N ALA A 139 5.84 -10.72 4.60
CA ALA A 139 5.41 -11.17 3.29
C ALA A 139 6.60 -11.39 2.34
N GLY A 140 7.61 -10.52 2.36
CA GLY A 140 8.85 -10.68 1.60
C GLY A 140 9.64 -11.94 1.97
N LEU A 141 9.78 -12.21 3.27
CA LEU A 141 10.47 -13.42 3.75
C LEU A 141 9.77 -14.70 3.30
N LEU A 142 8.43 -14.73 3.42
CA LEU A 142 7.62 -15.86 2.97
C LEU A 142 7.63 -16.01 1.45
N LEU A 143 7.58 -14.90 0.72
CA LEU A 143 7.65 -14.87 -0.74
C LEU A 143 8.98 -15.46 -1.24
N VAL A 144 10.12 -15.00 -0.71
CA VAL A 144 11.44 -15.49 -1.14
C VAL A 144 11.64 -16.96 -0.73
N THR A 145 11.10 -17.37 0.43
CA THR A 145 11.09 -18.78 0.84
C THR A 145 10.26 -19.64 -0.11
N GLY A 146 9.07 -19.17 -0.50
CA GLY A 146 8.21 -19.85 -1.46
C GLY A 146 8.84 -19.95 -2.85
N ILE A 147 9.53 -18.90 -3.30
CA ILE A 147 10.32 -18.93 -4.54
C ILE A 147 11.40 -19.99 -4.46
N ALA A 148 12.16 -20.09 -3.36
CA ALA A 148 13.20 -21.10 -3.21
C ALA A 148 12.64 -22.53 -3.36
N VAL A 149 11.51 -22.81 -2.71
CA VAL A 149 10.81 -24.11 -2.81
C VAL A 149 10.30 -24.34 -4.24
N ALA A 150 9.67 -23.34 -4.85
CA ALA A 150 9.10 -23.46 -6.18
C ALA A 150 10.19 -23.64 -7.26
N VAL A 151 11.33 -22.94 -7.16
CA VAL A 151 12.44 -23.08 -8.11
C VAL A 151 13.01 -24.50 -8.06
N ALA A 152 13.12 -25.10 -6.87
CA ALA A 152 13.60 -26.48 -6.72
C ALA A 152 12.66 -27.52 -7.36
N GLY A 153 11.35 -27.25 -7.42
CA GLY A 153 10.35 -28.18 -7.98
C GLY A 153 9.95 -27.91 -9.44
N LEU A 154 9.85 -26.64 -9.84
CA LEU A 154 9.29 -26.21 -11.14
C LEU A 154 10.37 -25.68 -12.10
N GLY A 155 11.58 -25.42 -11.60
CA GLY A 155 12.60 -24.64 -12.27
C GLY A 155 12.31 -23.13 -12.21
N LEU A 156 13.34 -22.33 -12.53
CA LEU A 156 13.32 -20.87 -12.38
C LEU A 156 12.25 -20.19 -13.24
N ALA A 157 12.19 -20.50 -14.54
CA ALA A 157 11.30 -19.81 -15.48
C ALA A 157 9.82 -20.07 -15.17
N SER A 158 9.45 -21.33 -14.90
CA SER A 158 8.10 -21.74 -14.49
C SER A 158 7.68 -21.06 -13.18
N THR A 159 8.59 -20.98 -12.21
CA THR A 159 8.33 -20.32 -10.92
C THR A 159 8.02 -18.84 -11.11
N LEU A 160 8.86 -18.11 -11.85
CA LEU A 160 8.66 -16.68 -12.10
C LEU A 160 7.37 -16.41 -12.88
N ALA A 161 7.02 -17.28 -13.83
CA ALA A 161 5.78 -17.21 -14.57
C ALA A 161 4.56 -17.33 -13.65
N VAL A 162 4.52 -18.35 -12.78
CA VAL A 162 3.42 -18.56 -11.83
C VAL A 162 3.32 -17.41 -10.83
N VAL A 163 4.44 -17.02 -10.21
CA VAL A 163 4.48 -15.90 -9.25
C VAL A 163 3.97 -14.61 -9.89
N THR A 164 4.41 -14.31 -11.11
CA THR A 164 3.97 -13.12 -11.86
C THR A 164 2.48 -13.19 -12.22
N GLY A 165 1.96 -14.35 -12.59
CA GLY A 165 0.53 -14.52 -12.84
C GLY A 165 -0.31 -14.27 -11.59
N VAL A 166 0.07 -14.87 -10.46
CA VAL A 166 -0.65 -14.74 -9.19
C VAL A 166 -0.56 -13.34 -8.62
N GLN A 167 0.62 -12.71 -8.62
CA GLN A 167 0.79 -11.35 -8.07
C GLN A 167 -0.08 -10.33 -8.82
N LEU A 168 -0.30 -10.50 -10.13
CA LEU A 168 -1.16 -9.64 -10.92
C LEU A 168 -2.62 -9.77 -10.50
N LEU A 169 -3.12 -11.00 -10.36
CA LEU A 169 -4.50 -11.26 -9.94
C LEU A 169 -4.77 -10.72 -8.53
N VAL A 170 -3.84 -10.96 -7.60
CA VAL A 170 -3.91 -10.41 -6.25
C VAL A 170 -3.85 -8.88 -6.28
N GLY A 171 -2.98 -8.29 -7.11
CA GLY A 171 -2.88 -6.84 -7.29
C GLY A 171 -4.21 -6.20 -7.73
N PHE A 172 -4.87 -6.76 -8.75
CA PHE A 172 -6.19 -6.30 -9.19
C PHE A 172 -7.25 -6.43 -8.09
N THR A 173 -7.21 -7.52 -7.33
CA THR A 173 -8.14 -7.74 -6.22
C THR A 173 -7.95 -6.68 -5.13
N LEU A 174 -6.70 -6.39 -4.78
CA LEU A 174 -6.37 -5.36 -3.79
C LEU A 174 -6.79 -3.96 -4.27
N GLU A 175 -6.52 -3.63 -5.53
CA GLU A 175 -6.95 -2.37 -6.15
C GLU A 175 -8.47 -2.19 -6.17
N ALA A 176 -9.22 -3.24 -6.52
CA ALA A 176 -10.68 -3.20 -6.58
C ALA A 176 -11.32 -3.19 -5.19
N SER A 177 -10.71 -3.84 -4.20
CA SER A 177 -11.23 -3.92 -2.83
C SER A 177 -11.18 -2.59 -2.08
N GLY A 178 -10.30 -1.67 -2.48
CA GLY A 178 -10.08 -0.41 -1.77
C GLY A 178 -9.40 -0.56 -0.40
N ILE A 179 -8.94 -1.77 -0.03
CA ILE A 179 -8.32 -2.05 1.27
C ILE A 179 -7.08 -1.19 1.56
N LEU A 180 -6.43 -0.70 0.49
CA LEU A 180 -5.26 0.19 0.54
C LEU A 180 -5.61 1.68 0.56
N GLY A 181 -6.89 2.03 0.80
CA GLY A 181 -7.36 3.41 0.92
C GLY A 181 -7.75 4.07 -0.39
N ARG A 182 -7.65 3.36 -1.52
CA ARG A 182 -8.11 3.82 -2.83
C ARG A 182 -8.66 2.66 -3.66
N THR A 183 -9.89 2.80 -4.10
CA THR A 183 -10.51 1.87 -5.05
C THR A 183 -10.18 2.31 -6.47
N ILE A 184 -9.59 1.41 -7.25
CA ILE A 184 -9.36 1.62 -8.69
C ILE A 184 -10.38 0.76 -9.44
N PRO A 185 -11.23 1.35 -10.29
CA PRO A 185 -12.18 0.59 -11.10
C PRO A 185 -11.45 -0.44 -11.96
N LEU A 186 -12.03 -1.64 -12.04
CA LEU A 186 -11.52 -2.68 -12.93
C LEU A 186 -11.82 -2.30 -14.37
N ASP A 187 -10.76 -2.02 -15.13
CA ASP A 187 -10.83 -1.75 -16.55
C ASP A 187 -10.84 -3.07 -17.35
N PRO A 188 -11.82 -3.29 -18.24
CA PRO A 188 -11.89 -4.50 -19.06
C PRO A 188 -10.63 -4.77 -19.87
N VAL A 189 -9.93 -3.74 -20.35
CA VAL A 189 -8.69 -3.91 -21.12
C VAL A 189 -7.56 -4.43 -20.22
N ARG A 190 -7.42 -3.88 -19.01
CA ARG A 190 -6.48 -4.40 -17.99
C ARG A 190 -6.78 -5.86 -17.62
N LEU A 191 -8.04 -6.25 -17.53
CA LEU A 191 -8.45 -7.63 -17.25
C LEU A 191 -8.08 -8.59 -18.40
N ILE A 192 -8.24 -8.17 -19.65
CA ILE A 192 -7.79 -8.95 -20.81
C ILE A 192 -6.27 -9.11 -20.77
N GLY A 193 -5.52 -8.04 -20.51
CA GLY A 193 -4.06 -8.10 -20.35
C GLY A 193 -3.63 -9.06 -19.23
N ALA A 194 -4.32 -9.04 -18.10
CA ALA A 194 -4.10 -9.97 -17.00
C ALA A 194 -4.35 -11.42 -17.41
N ALA A 195 -5.46 -11.68 -18.12
CA ALA A 195 -5.80 -13.00 -18.62
C ALA A 195 -4.75 -13.54 -19.60
N LEU A 196 -4.22 -12.68 -20.48
CA LEU A 196 -3.13 -13.03 -21.39
C LEU A 196 -1.84 -13.37 -20.64
N LEU A 197 -1.51 -12.63 -19.58
CA LEU A 197 -0.35 -12.91 -18.73
C LEU A 197 -0.48 -14.25 -17.99
N VAL A 198 -1.67 -14.55 -17.45
CA VAL A 198 -1.96 -15.85 -16.82
C VAL A 198 -1.89 -16.99 -17.85
N ALA A 199 -2.45 -16.80 -19.04
CA ALA A 199 -2.36 -17.77 -20.13
C ALA A 199 -0.91 -17.99 -20.58
N GLY A 200 -0.12 -16.93 -20.68
CA GLY A 200 1.31 -16.99 -20.95
C GLY A 200 2.06 -17.77 -19.87
N ALA A 201 1.76 -17.51 -18.60
CA ALA A 201 2.36 -18.24 -17.48
C ALA A 201 2.03 -19.74 -17.53
N TYR A 202 0.76 -20.09 -17.80
CA TYR A 202 0.34 -21.47 -18.00
C TYR A 202 1.09 -22.14 -19.16
N LEU A 203 1.28 -21.45 -20.28
CA LEU A 203 2.00 -21.99 -21.43
C LEU A 203 3.48 -22.27 -21.08
N VAL A 204 4.13 -21.39 -20.32
CA VAL A 204 5.51 -21.61 -19.84
C VAL A 204 5.59 -22.86 -18.97
N VAL A 205 4.69 -23.00 -18.00
CA VAL A 205 4.65 -24.16 -17.08
C VAL A 205 4.37 -25.45 -17.83
N SER A 206 3.41 -25.45 -18.76
CA SER A 206 3.02 -26.65 -19.52
C SER A 206 4.14 -27.25 -20.37
N ARG A 207 5.12 -26.42 -20.77
CA ARG A 207 6.31 -26.85 -21.53
C ARG A 207 7.49 -27.17 -20.60
N GLY A 208 7.52 -26.61 -19.39
CA GLY A 208 8.61 -26.80 -18.41
C GLY A 208 8.52 -28.06 -17.56
N ALA A 209 7.32 -28.63 -17.37
CA ALA A 209 7.12 -29.86 -16.59
C ALA A 209 7.48 -31.16 -17.34
N ALA A 210 7.95 -31.09 -18.58
CA ALA A 210 8.21 -32.25 -19.45
C ALA A 210 9.65 -32.82 -19.33
N ALA A 211 10.46 -32.36 -18.38
CA ALA A 211 11.82 -32.81 -18.19
C ALA A 211 12.04 -33.39 -16.79
N THR A 212 11.39 -34.52 -16.52
CA THR A 212 11.76 -35.45 -15.44
C THR A 212 11.70 -36.87 -15.98
#